data_AF-A0A453D204-F1
#
_entry.id   AF-A0A453D204-F1
#
_cell.length_a   1.000
_cell.length_b   1.000
_cell.length_c   1.000
_cell.angle_alpha   90.00
_cell.angle_beta   90.00
_cell.angle_gamma   90.00
#
_symmetry.space_group_name_H-M   'P 1'
#
loop_
_entity.id
_entity.type
_entity.pdbx_description
1 polymer ?
#
loop_
_entity_poly.entity_id
_entity_poly.type
_entity_poly.pdbx_seq_one_letter_code
_entity_poly.pdbx_strand_id
1 'polypeptide(L)'
;MVQVCIFAYGQTGSGKTYTMMGKPGRDQKGIIPRSLEQIFKTSQSLESQGWKYCMQASMLEIYNETIRDLLAPGRSSSEMPGGKQYTIKHDSQGNTTVSDLTTTNVFSTADVTSLLEKASHSRSVGKTQMNEQSSRSHFVFTLKIFGSNESTGQQVQGVLNLIDLAGSERLTKSGATGERLKETQAINKSLSALSDVIFAIAKNDDHVPFRNSKLTYLLQPCLGGDSKTLMFVNVSPEASSAGETLCSLRFASRVNACEIGVARRQTQSKSSSDNSNRLSYG
;
A
#
# COMPACT_ATOMS: atom_id res chain seq x y z
N MET A 1 11.40 10.35 -8.07
CA MET A 1 10.63 10.00 -6.87
C MET A 1 11.01 8.60 -6.45
N VAL A 2 11.21 8.34 -5.16
CA VAL A 2 11.50 6.96 -4.71
C VAL A 2 10.20 6.29 -4.29
N GLN A 3 9.93 5.10 -4.81
CA GLN A 3 8.80 4.29 -4.38
C GLN A 3 9.27 3.14 -3.50
N VAL A 4 8.64 2.96 -2.35
CA VAL A 4 8.90 1.84 -1.44
C VAL A 4 7.60 1.11 -1.22
N CYS A 5 7.63 -0.21 -1.33
CA CYS A 5 6.50 -1.09 -1.09
C CYS A 5 6.90 -2.19 -0.12
N ILE A 6 6.15 -2.34 0.96
CA ILE A 6 6.32 -3.42 1.92
C ILE A 6 4.97 -4.10 2.08
N PHE A 7 4.91 -5.40 1.84
CA PHE A 7 3.67 -6.14 1.99
C PHE A 7 3.86 -7.45 2.74
N ALA A 8 2.85 -7.82 3.54
CA ALA A 8 2.78 -9.10 4.22
C ALA A 8 1.86 -10.06 3.46
N TYR A 9 2.36 -11.27 3.20
CA TYR A 9 1.68 -12.32 2.45
C TYR A 9 1.67 -13.64 3.22
N GLY A 10 0.61 -14.42 3.11
CA GLY A 10 0.45 -15.70 3.78
C GLY A 10 -1.02 -16.04 4.03
N GLN A 11 -1.29 -17.26 4.48
CA GLN A 11 -2.66 -17.68 4.81
C GLN A 11 -3.26 -16.85 5.95
N THR A 12 -4.58 -16.88 6.09
CA THR A 12 -5.26 -16.36 7.28
C THR A 12 -4.73 -17.01 8.56
N GLY A 13 -4.57 -16.22 9.61
CA GLY A 13 -3.98 -16.66 10.89
C GLY A 13 -2.45 -16.73 10.93
N SER A 14 -1.73 -16.59 9.80
CA SER A 14 -0.25 -16.70 9.77
C SER A 14 0.51 -15.52 10.40
N GLY A 15 -0.17 -14.43 10.75
CA GLY A 15 0.46 -13.27 11.41
C GLY A 15 0.76 -12.06 10.51
N LYS A 16 0.14 -11.95 9.33
CA LYS A 16 0.27 -10.77 8.44
C LYS A 16 -0.07 -9.45 9.14
N THR A 17 -1.28 -9.33 9.67
CA THR A 17 -1.75 -8.15 10.41
C THR A 17 -0.90 -7.88 11.65
N TYR A 18 -0.46 -8.93 12.36
CA TYR A 18 0.45 -8.79 13.50
C TYR A 18 1.80 -8.19 13.08
N THR A 19 2.33 -8.61 11.93
CA THR A 19 3.57 -8.07 11.37
C THR A 19 3.40 -6.60 10.98
N MET A 20 2.33 -6.27 10.26
CA MET A 20 2.14 -4.93 9.71
C MET A 20 1.67 -3.90 10.76
N MET A 21 0.68 -4.26 11.58
CA MET A 21 0.04 -3.35 12.53
C MET A 21 0.50 -3.59 13.97
N GLY A 22 0.76 -4.84 14.35
CA GLY A 22 1.06 -5.23 15.73
C GLY A 22 -0.20 -5.56 16.53
N LYS A 23 -0.10 -5.51 17.87
CA LYS A 23 -1.25 -5.63 18.78
C LYS A 23 -1.56 -4.28 19.45
N PRO A 24 -2.76 -3.72 19.27
CA PRO A 24 -3.19 -2.52 19.98
C PRO A 24 -3.09 -2.70 21.50
N GLY A 25 -2.63 -1.67 22.22
CA GLY A 25 -2.57 -1.65 23.69
C GLY A 25 -1.48 -2.51 24.34
N ARG A 26 -0.66 -3.21 23.55
CA ARG A 26 0.58 -3.85 24.02
C ARG A 26 1.76 -3.12 23.36
N ASP A 27 2.93 -3.12 23.97
CA ASP A 27 4.17 -2.54 23.38
C ASP A 27 4.72 -3.36 22.19
N GLN A 28 3.80 -3.93 21.40
CA GLN A 28 4.04 -4.83 20.27
C GLN A 28 3.64 -4.12 18.97
N LYS A 29 4.34 -3.01 18.68
CA LYS A 29 4.18 -2.25 17.43
C LYS A 29 4.63 -3.09 16.23
N GLY A 30 3.84 -3.09 15.15
CA GLY A 30 4.21 -3.68 13.86
C GLY A 30 5.07 -2.77 12.99
N ILE A 31 5.22 -3.13 11.72
CA ILE A 31 6.01 -2.39 10.72
C ILE A 31 5.48 -0.98 10.49
N ILE A 32 4.16 -0.79 10.39
CA ILE A 32 3.56 0.53 10.10
C ILE A 32 3.92 1.56 11.18
N PRO A 33 3.56 1.37 12.47
CA PRO A 33 3.89 2.35 13.50
C PRO A 33 5.40 2.57 13.64
N ARG A 34 6.23 1.51 13.56
CA ARG A 34 7.69 1.63 13.67
C ARG A 34 8.33 2.39 12.50
N SER A 35 7.85 2.16 11.29
CA SER A 35 8.36 2.85 10.09
C SER A 35 8.11 4.35 10.19
N LEU A 36 6.93 4.73 10.68
CA LEU A 36 6.54 6.13 10.83
C LEU A 36 7.32 6.82 11.95
N GLU A 37 7.50 6.16 13.09
CA GLU A 37 8.38 6.65 14.16
C GLU A 37 9.79 6.95 13.63
N GLN A 38 10.35 6.02 12.85
CA GLN A 38 11.66 6.21 12.26
C GLN A 38 11.68 7.37 11.24
N ILE A 39 10.64 7.50 10.41
CA ILE A 39 10.51 8.58 9.42
C ILE A 39 10.43 9.95 10.12
N PHE A 40 9.57 10.11 11.12
CA PHE A 40 9.43 11.37 11.85
C PHE A 40 10.70 11.73 12.63
N LYS A 41 11.32 10.74 13.29
CA LYS A 41 12.61 10.95 13.96
C LYS A 41 13.68 11.41 12.98
N THR A 42 13.73 10.81 11.80
CA THR A 42 14.69 11.16 10.76
C THR A 42 14.41 12.55 10.20
N SER A 43 13.15 12.87 9.87
CA SER A 43 12.78 14.18 9.36
C SER A 43 13.16 15.30 10.33
N GLN A 44 12.88 15.12 11.62
CA GLN A 44 13.24 16.08 12.66
C GLN A 44 14.76 16.26 12.76
N SER A 45 15.54 15.17 12.69
CA SER A 45 17.01 15.28 12.73
C SER A 45 17.59 16.06 11.54
N LEU A 46 16.94 15.97 10.37
CA LEU A 46 17.36 16.64 9.14
C LEU A 46 16.95 18.12 9.08
N GLU A 47 16.08 18.59 9.97
CA GLU A 47 15.74 20.02 10.09
C GLU A 47 16.96 20.88 10.39
N SER A 48 17.89 20.35 11.21
CA SER A 48 19.19 20.98 11.50
C SER A 48 20.05 21.22 10.25
N GLN A 49 19.79 20.48 9.17
CA GLN A 49 20.45 20.61 7.87
C GLN A 49 19.63 21.44 6.86
N GLY A 50 18.57 22.11 7.32
CA GLY A 50 17.72 22.98 6.50
C GLY A 50 16.62 22.26 5.71
N TRP A 51 16.37 20.97 5.98
CA TRP A 51 15.27 20.24 5.34
C TRP A 51 13.94 20.50 6.05
N LYS A 52 12.89 20.75 5.27
CA LYS A 52 11.50 20.80 5.72
C LYS A 52 10.73 19.67 5.05
N TYR A 53 9.91 18.95 5.81
CA TYR A 53 9.11 17.84 5.30
C TYR A 53 7.62 18.08 5.48
N CYS A 54 6.84 17.72 4.47
CA CYS A 54 5.39 17.62 4.52
C CYS A 54 4.99 16.17 4.22
N MET A 55 4.15 15.58 5.07
CA MET A 55 3.76 14.18 4.97
C MET A 55 2.26 14.03 4.92
N GLN A 56 1.80 13.13 4.06
CA GLN A 56 0.40 12.89 3.78
C GLN A 56 0.09 11.39 3.82
N ALA A 57 -0.86 11.00 4.67
CA ALA A 57 -1.29 9.62 4.82
C ALA A 57 -2.66 9.39 4.17
N SER A 58 -2.82 8.22 3.54
CA SER A 58 -4.12 7.69 3.14
C SER A 58 -4.23 6.21 3.50
N MET A 59 -5.45 5.75 3.75
CA MET A 59 -5.73 4.35 4.07
C MET A 59 -6.94 3.88 3.28
N LEU A 60 -6.76 2.79 2.54
CA LEU A 60 -7.84 2.17 1.78
C LEU A 60 -7.89 0.67 2.02
N GLU A 61 -9.06 0.11 1.74
CA GLU A 61 -9.31 -1.31 1.71
C GLU A 61 -9.72 -1.71 0.28
N ILE A 62 -9.16 -2.79 -0.23
CA ILE A 62 -9.62 -3.45 -1.46
C ILE A 62 -10.33 -4.73 -1.07
N TYR A 63 -11.64 -4.77 -1.28
CA TYR A 63 -12.48 -5.93 -1.01
C TYR A 63 -13.36 -6.19 -2.23
N ASN A 64 -13.32 -7.43 -2.75
CA ASN A 64 -14.09 -7.83 -3.93
C ASN A 64 -13.91 -6.85 -5.12
N GLU A 65 -12.65 -6.51 -5.45
CA GLU A 65 -12.28 -5.54 -6.50
C GLU A 65 -12.89 -4.14 -6.36
N THR A 66 -13.42 -3.82 -5.17
CA THR A 66 -13.98 -2.52 -4.82
C THR A 66 -13.06 -1.84 -3.81
N ILE A 67 -12.76 -0.57 -4.06
CA ILE A 67 -11.95 0.26 -3.17
C ILE A 67 -12.88 0.96 -2.17
N ARG A 68 -12.50 0.92 -0.90
CA ARG A 68 -13.15 1.65 0.19
C ARG A 68 -12.13 2.55 0.88
N ASP A 69 -12.47 3.83 1.01
CA ASP A 69 -11.73 4.78 1.81
C ASP A 69 -12.00 4.56 3.30
N LEU A 70 -10.94 4.33 4.08
CA LEU A 70 -11.04 4.06 5.52
C LEU A 70 -10.99 5.32 6.39
N LEU A 71 -10.63 6.47 5.80
CA LEU A 71 -10.49 7.75 6.49
C LEU A 71 -11.65 8.72 6.17
N ALA A 72 -12.50 8.40 5.19
CA ALA A 72 -13.67 9.19 4.83
C ALA A 72 -14.53 9.52 6.06
N PRO A 73 -14.88 10.81 6.29
CA PRO A 73 -15.77 11.19 7.39
C PRO A 73 -17.20 10.71 7.13
N GLY A 74 -17.84 10.09 8.14
CA GLY A 74 -19.30 10.00 8.23
C GLY A 74 -20.03 9.00 7.32
N ARG A 75 -19.58 7.75 7.15
CA ARG A 75 -20.42 6.71 6.53
C ARG A 75 -21.19 5.92 7.59
N SER A 76 -22.46 6.24 7.80
CA SER A 76 -23.45 5.31 8.36
C SER A 76 -23.66 4.15 7.38
N SER A 77 -23.84 2.95 7.91
CA SER A 77 -23.87 1.67 7.20
C SER A 77 -25.07 1.46 6.26
N SER A 78 -25.82 2.52 5.91
CA SER A 78 -27.11 2.44 5.20
C SER A 78 -27.19 3.24 3.90
N GLU A 79 -26.13 3.91 3.46
CA GLU A 79 -26.11 4.62 2.17
C GLU A 79 -25.19 3.96 1.15
N MET A 80 -25.78 3.18 0.25
CA MET A 80 -25.42 3.20 -1.17
C MET A 80 -26.76 3.20 -1.92
N PRO A 81 -27.12 4.30 -2.62
CA PRO A 81 -26.75 4.40 -4.04
C PRO A 81 -26.50 5.86 -4.51
N GLY A 82 -25.23 6.19 -4.71
CA GLY A 82 -24.73 7.45 -5.29
C GLY A 82 -23.20 7.40 -5.43
N GLY A 83 -22.72 6.24 -5.88
CA GLY A 83 -21.40 5.69 -5.57
C GLY A 83 -20.22 6.53 -6.01
N LYS A 84 -19.47 7.06 -5.03
CA LYS A 84 -18.10 7.52 -5.29
C LYS A 84 -17.26 6.34 -5.77
N GLN A 85 -17.01 6.30 -7.07
CA GLN A 85 -16.16 5.29 -7.69
C GLN A 85 -14.70 5.73 -7.58
N TYR A 86 -13.99 5.16 -6.63
CA TYR A 86 -12.55 5.33 -6.49
C TYR A 86 -11.83 4.72 -7.70
N THR A 87 -11.22 5.59 -8.51
CA THR A 87 -10.53 5.21 -9.74
C THR A 87 -9.03 5.41 -9.57
N ILE A 88 -8.26 4.35 -9.81
CA ILE A 88 -6.79 4.39 -9.82
C ILE A 88 -6.33 5.06 -11.12
N LYS A 89 -5.46 6.04 -11.02
CA LYS A 89 -4.82 6.74 -12.14
C LYS A 89 -3.31 6.74 -11.94
N HIS A 90 -2.58 6.53 -13.02
CA HIS A 90 -1.14 6.72 -13.08
C HIS A 90 -0.84 7.94 -13.94
N ASP A 91 0.02 8.83 -13.46
CA ASP A 91 0.53 9.92 -14.28
C ASP A 91 1.79 9.50 -15.06
N SER A 92 2.25 10.37 -15.96
CA SER A 92 3.45 10.16 -16.77
C SER A 92 4.75 10.11 -15.95
N GLN A 93 4.72 10.52 -14.68
CA GLN A 93 5.85 10.50 -13.76
C GLN A 93 5.87 9.23 -12.90
N GLY A 94 4.91 8.31 -13.10
CA GLY A 94 4.81 7.06 -12.36
C GLY A 94 4.10 7.19 -11.02
N ASN A 95 3.39 8.29 -10.77
CA ASN A 95 2.64 8.48 -9.53
C ASN A 95 1.27 7.83 -9.62
N THR A 96 0.96 6.99 -8.64
CA THR A 96 -0.40 6.48 -8.47
C THR A 96 -1.24 7.41 -7.62
N THR A 97 -2.43 7.73 -8.11
CA THR A 97 -3.47 8.44 -7.36
C THR A 97 -4.78 7.66 -7.42
N VAL A 98 -5.60 7.80 -6.39
CA VAL A 98 -6.95 7.25 -6.34
C VAL A 98 -7.90 8.43 -6.24
N SER A 99 -8.84 8.55 -7.17
CA SER A 99 -9.78 9.68 -7.21
C SER A 99 -10.59 9.76 -5.92
N ASP A 100 -10.76 10.97 -5.39
CA ASP A 100 -11.59 11.26 -4.20
C ASP A 100 -11.16 10.54 -2.91
N LEU A 101 -9.97 9.93 -2.88
CA LEU A 101 -9.44 9.29 -1.69
C LEU A 101 -9.03 10.33 -0.65
N THR A 102 -9.59 10.20 0.56
CA THR A 102 -9.24 11.06 1.68
C THR A 102 -7.74 10.95 1.99
N THR A 103 -7.08 12.09 2.02
CA THR A 103 -5.66 12.23 2.39
C THR A 103 -5.57 13.18 3.57
N THR A 104 -4.78 12.81 4.57
CA THR A 104 -4.63 13.59 5.81
C THR A 104 -3.16 13.97 6.01
N ASN A 105 -2.89 15.24 6.30
CA ASN A 105 -1.56 15.67 6.70
C ASN A 105 -1.22 15.07 8.07
N VAL A 106 -0.02 14.53 8.22
CA VAL A 106 0.46 13.92 9.46
C VAL A 106 1.73 14.62 9.92
N PHE A 107 1.76 14.99 11.19
CA PHE A 107 2.84 15.78 11.80
C PHE A 107 3.53 15.03 12.93
N SER A 108 2.89 13.99 13.45
CA SER A 108 3.41 13.20 14.56
C SER A 108 3.05 11.72 14.46
N THR A 109 3.72 10.91 15.26
CA THR A 109 3.39 9.49 15.47
C THR A 109 2.02 9.31 16.12
N ALA A 110 1.56 10.28 16.92
CA ALA A 110 0.24 10.28 17.53
C ALA A 110 -0.87 10.43 16.47
N ASP A 111 -0.68 11.31 15.48
CA ASP A 111 -1.63 11.50 14.38
C ASP A 111 -1.86 10.18 13.65
N VAL A 112 -0.79 9.46 13.34
CA VAL A 112 -0.93 8.21 12.60
C VAL A 112 -1.53 7.10 13.46
N THR A 113 -1.22 7.07 14.75
CA THR A 113 -1.88 6.14 15.68
C THR A 113 -3.39 6.36 15.67
N SER A 114 -3.84 7.63 15.75
CA SER A 114 -5.25 7.98 15.64
C SER A 114 -5.87 7.58 14.29
N LEU A 115 -5.15 7.79 13.18
CA LEU A 115 -5.60 7.36 11.86
C LEU A 115 -5.74 5.83 11.77
N LEU A 116 -4.81 5.06 12.35
CA LEU A 116 -4.87 3.59 12.36
C LEU A 116 -6.05 3.08 13.20
N GLU A 117 -6.31 3.72 14.34
CA GLU A 117 -7.50 3.44 15.17
C GLU A 117 -8.79 3.73 14.41
N LYS A 118 -8.87 4.89 13.75
CA LYS A 118 -10.01 5.25 12.90
C LYS A 118 -10.21 4.25 11.77
N ALA A 119 -9.15 3.85 11.07
CA ALA A 119 -9.24 2.86 10.00
C ALA A 119 -9.67 1.48 10.53
N SER A 120 -9.14 1.06 11.69
CA SER A 120 -9.57 -0.16 12.37
C SER A 120 -11.06 -0.13 12.71
N HIS A 121 -11.55 1.00 13.24
CA HIS A 121 -12.96 1.21 13.52
C HIS A 121 -13.82 1.16 12.24
N SER A 122 -13.41 1.85 11.17
CA SER A 122 -14.09 1.81 9.86
C SER A 122 -14.18 0.39 9.29
N ARG A 123 -13.12 -0.42 9.46
CA ARG A 123 -13.12 -1.85 9.08
C ARG A 123 -14.06 -2.66 9.96
N SER A 124 -14.17 -2.33 11.25
CA SER A 124 -15.07 -3.03 12.18
C SER A 124 -16.56 -2.75 11.90
N VAL A 125 -16.93 -1.51 11.59
CA VAL A 125 -18.32 -1.10 11.31
C VAL A 125 -18.82 -1.68 9.98
N GLY A 126 -17.91 -1.98 9.05
CA GLY A 126 -18.24 -2.72 7.82
C GLY A 126 -18.70 -4.17 8.06
N LYS A 127 -18.49 -4.71 9.27
CA LYS A 127 -18.87 -6.08 9.65
C LYS A 127 -20.36 -6.15 10.00
N THR A 128 -21.26 -5.91 9.05
CA THR A 128 -22.65 -6.33 9.21
C THR A 128 -22.75 -7.85 9.04
N GLN A 129 -23.19 -8.53 10.10
CA GLN A 129 -23.59 -9.95 10.19
C GLN A 129 -23.09 -10.90 9.08
N MET A 130 -21.82 -11.34 9.14
CA MET A 130 -21.44 -12.76 8.96
C MET A 130 -19.94 -13.06 8.82
N ASN A 131 -19.00 -12.12 8.68
CA ASN A 131 -17.64 -12.49 8.23
C ASN A 131 -16.45 -11.85 8.96
N GLU A 132 -15.38 -12.62 9.14
CA GLU A 132 -14.03 -12.19 9.53
C GLU A 132 -13.38 -11.38 8.38
N GLN A 133 -13.88 -10.17 8.14
CA GLN A 133 -13.59 -9.35 6.96
C GLN A 133 -12.10 -9.02 6.76
N SER A 134 -11.29 -8.98 7.82
CA SER A 134 -9.85 -8.69 7.73
C SER A 134 -9.05 -9.77 7.00
N SER A 135 -9.54 -11.02 6.97
CA SER A 135 -8.89 -12.11 6.23
C SER A 135 -9.12 -12.02 4.72
N ARG A 136 -10.07 -11.18 4.30
CA ARG A 136 -10.66 -11.20 2.95
C ARG A 136 -10.52 -9.89 2.19
N SER A 137 -9.86 -8.91 2.79
CA SER A 137 -9.60 -7.62 2.18
C SER A 137 -8.12 -7.29 2.26
N HIS A 138 -7.62 -6.56 1.26
CA HIS A 138 -6.28 -5.99 1.31
C HIS A 138 -6.35 -4.63 1.96
N PHE A 139 -5.57 -4.43 3.00
CA PHE A 139 -5.40 -3.13 3.63
C PHE A 139 -4.15 -2.45 3.06
N VAL A 140 -4.29 -1.21 2.59
CA VAL A 140 -3.20 -0.42 2.04
C VAL A 140 -3.09 0.88 2.82
N PHE A 141 -1.94 1.05 3.49
CA PHE A 141 -1.51 2.32 4.04
C PHE A 141 -0.50 2.97 3.09
N THR A 142 -0.73 4.22 2.71
CA THR A 142 0.19 4.97 1.86
C THR A 142 0.62 6.25 2.59
N LEU A 143 1.93 6.46 2.69
CA LEU A 143 2.53 7.71 3.16
C LEU A 143 3.27 8.38 1.99
N LYS A 144 2.83 9.58 1.62
CA LYS A 144 3.57 10.46 0.70
C LYS A 144 4.43 11.41 1.51
N ILE A 145 5.69 11.54 1.12
CA ILE A 145 6.69 12.36 1.79
C ILE A 145 7.23 13.36 0.77
N PHE A 146 7.10 14.64 1.09
CA PHE A 146 7.63 15.74 0.31
C PHE A 146 8.68 16.46 1.17
N GLY A 147 9.90 16.61 0.64
CA GLY A 147 10.99 17.30 1.33
C GLY A 147 11.54 18.44 0.48
N SER A 148 11.82 19.56 1.11
CA SER A 148 12.50 20.69 0.49
C SER A 148 13.64 21.19 1.35
N ASN A 149 14.72 21.62 0.71
CA ASN A 149 15.80 22.35 1.36
C ASN A 149 15.97 23.69 0.64
N GLU A 150 15.64 24.78 1.33
CA GLU A 150 15.67 26.12 0.74
C GLU A 150 17.11 26.59 0.48
N SER A 151 18.05 26.24 1.36
CA SER A 151 19.45 26.65 1.23
C SER A 151 20.14 26.04 0.00
N THR A 152 19.76 24.81 -0.38
CA THR A 152 20.32 24.11 -1.55
C THR A 152 19.40 24.14 -2.78
N GLY A 153 18.18 24.66 -2.64
CA GLY A 153 17.15 24.61 -3.68
C GLY A 153 16.68 23.21 -4.06
N GLN A 154 17.01 22.18 -3.26
CA GLN A 154 16.70 20.78 -3.56
C GLN A 154 15.28 20.41 -3.13
N GLN A 155 14.62 19.60 -3.95
CA GLN A 155 13.35 18.96 -3.63
C GLN A 155 13.43 17.44 -3.80
N VAL A 156 12.79 16.73 -2.87
CA VAL A 156 12.67 15.27 -2.87
C VAL A 156 11.23 14.86 -2.66
N GLN A 157 10.85 13.77 -3.30
CA GLN A 157 9.55 13.14 -3.09
C GLN A 157 9.71 11.62 -2.99
N GLY A 158 8.98 11.03 -2.04
CA GLY A 158 8.92 9.60 -1.83
C GLY A 158 7.51 9.13 -1.51
N VAL A 159 7.22 7.88 -1.83
CA VAL A 159 5.97 7.19 -1.48
C VAL A 159 6.30 5.88 -0.80
N LEU A 160 5.75 5.67 0.39
CA LEU A 160 5.83 4.42 1.13
C LEU A 160 4.46 3.75 1.16
N ASN A 161 4.35 2.57 0.57
CA ASN A 161 3.17 1.71 0.62
C ASN A 161 3.43 0.57 1.60
N LEU A 162 2.57 0.43 2.60
CA LEU A 162 2.62 -0.62 3.62
C LEU A 162 1.30 -1.40 3.58
N ILE A 163 1.38 -2.69 3.26
CA ILE A 163 0.21 -3.47 2.81
C ILE A 163 0.06 -4.73 3.65
N ASP A 164 -1.15 -4.96 4.15
CA ASP A 164 -1.57 -6.23 4.75
C ASP A 164 -2.52 -6.90 3.76
N LEU A 165 -2.02 -7.93 3.06
CA LEU A 165 -2.78 -8.62 2.03
C LEU A 165 -3.84 -9.54 2.64
N ALA A 166 -4.86 -9.87 1.86
CA ALA A 166 -5.82 -10.91 2.21
C ALA A 166 -5.13 -12.29 2.34
N GLY A 167 -5.83 -13.25 2.94
CA GLY A 167 -5.39 -14.64 3.07
C GLY A 167 -5.10 -15.29 1.72
N SER A 168 -3.96 -16.00 1.62
CA SER A 168 -3.54 -16.72 0.41
C SER A 168 -4.10 -18.15 0.28
N GLU A 169 -4.91 -18.59 1.24
CA GLU A 169 -5.44 -19.94 1.26
C GLU A 169 -6.39 -20.25 0.09
N ARG A 170 -6.30 -21.49 -0.41
CA ARG A 170 -7.05 -21.92 -1.60
C ARG A 170 -8.53 -22.18 -1.31
N LEU A 171 -9.36 -21.84 -2.30
CA LEU A 171 -10.81 -22.11 -2.38
C LEU A 171 -11.22 -23.54 -2.00
N THR A 172 -10.43 -24.55 -2.39
CA THR A 172 -10.78 -25.97 -2.22
C THR A 172 -10.93 -26.39 -0.76
N LYS A 173 -10.34 -25.64 0.18
CA LYS A 173 -10.47 -25.89 1.63
C LYS A 173 -11.59 -25.09 2.30
N SER A 174 -12.16 -24.07 1.64
CA SER A 174 -13.08 -23.15 2.30
C SER A 174 -14.51 -23.66 2.41
N GLY A 175 -14.89 -24.66 1.60
CA GLY A 175 -16.26 -25.19 1.54
C GLY A 175 -17.31 -24.14 1.14
N ALA A 176 -16.90 -22.99 0.60
CA ALA A 176 -17.77 -21.85 0.35
C ALA A 176 -18.73 -22.08 -0.83
N THR A 177 -20.01 -21.76 -0.63
CA THR A 177 -21.07 -21.82 -1.65
C THR A 177 -21.71 -20.44 -1.86
N GLY A 178 -22.43 -20.25 -2.98
CA GLY A 178 -23.20 -19.03 -3.24
C GLY A 178 -22.34 -17.74 -3.31
N GLU A 179 -22.76 -16.69 -2.62
CA GLU A 179 -22.04 -15.40 -2.59
C GLU A 179 -20.65 -15.50 -1.97
N ARG A 180 -20.48 -16.40 -0.99
CA ARG A 180 -19.20 -16.68 -0.33
C ARG A 180 -18.17 -17.25 -1.32
N LEU A 181 -18.63 -18.01 -2.31
CA LEU A 181 -17.79 -18.51 -3.39
C LEU A 181 -17.30 -17.37 -4.30
N LYS A 182 -18.21 -16.49 -4.73
CA LYS A 182 -17.89 -15.31 -5.56
C LYS A 182 -16.88 -14.40 -4.86
N GLU A 183 -17.09 -14.14 -3.56
CA GLU A 183 -16.15 -13.37 -2.73
C GLU A 183 -14.77 -14.05 -2.67
N THR A 184 -14.72 -15.35 -2.39
CA THR A 184 -13.45 -16.09 -2.29
C THR A 184 -12.72 -16.17 -3.64
N GLN A 185 -13.46 -16.21 -4.75
CA GLN A 185 -12.91 -16.09 -6.10
C GLN A 185 -12.28 -14.72 -6.34
N ALA A 186 -12.93 -13.63 -5.91
CA ALA A 186 -12.38 -12.28 -6.09
C ALA A 186 -11.11 -12.05 -5.27
N ILE A 187 -11.05 -12.56 -4.05
CA ILE A 187 -9.83 -12.49 -3.21
C ILE A 187 -8.68 -13.22 -3.90
N ASN A 188 -8.91 -14.46 -4.30
CA ASN A 188 -7.89 -15.25 -4.99
C ASN A 188 -7.53 -14.66 -6.35
N LYS A 189 -8.45 -13.97 -7.04
CA LYS A 189 -8.16 -13.26 -8.28
C LYS A 189 -7.09 -12.19 -8.07
N SER A 190 -7.21 -11.36 -7.05
CA SER A 190 -6.23 -10.29 -6.78
C SER A 190 -4.83 -10.83 -6.42
N LEU A 191 -4.74 -11.91 -5.65
CA LEU A 191 -3.46 -12.57 -5.30
C LEU A 191 -2.88 -13.37 -6.48
N SER A 192 -3.73 -13.98 -7.31
CA SER A 192 -3.31 -14.63 -8.55
C SER A 192 -2.77 -13.61 -9.53
N ALA A 193 -3.47 -12.49 -9.72
CA ALA A 193 -3.00 -11.38 -10.55
C ALA A 193 -1.66 -10.82 -10.06
N LEU A 194 -1.47 -10.69 -8.73
CA LEU A 194 -0.18 -10.30 -8.16
C LEU A 194 0.93 -11.30 -8.53
N SER A 195 0.61 -12.59 -8.48
CA SER A 195 1.54 -13.64 -8.88
C SER A 195 1.88 -13.55 -10.37
N ASP A 196 0.87 -13.38 -11.24
CA ASP A 196 1.04 -13.27 -12.68
C ASP A 196 1.89 -12.05 -13.05
N VAL A 197 1.67 -10.91 -12.39
CA VAL A 197 2.48 -9.69 -12.57
C VAL A 197 3.94 -9.95 -12.21
N ILE A 198 4.20 -10.53 -11.04
CA ILE A 198 5.56 -10.82 -10.60
C ILE A 198 6.23 -11.80 -11.56
N PHE A 199 5.52 -12.83 -12.03
CA PHE A 199 6.06 -13.79 -13.00
C PHE A 199 6.36 -13.18 -14.36
N ALA A 200 5.47 -12.32 -14.88
CA ALA A 200 5.69 -11.62 -16.13
C ALA A 200 6.93 -10.71 -16.05
N ILE A 201 7.11 -10.01 -14.92
CA ILE A 201 8.32 -9.21 -14.66
C ILE A 201 9.56 -10.09 -14.61
N ALA A 202 9.52 -11.20 -13.87
CA ALA A 202 10.65 -12.13 -13.74
C ALA A 202 11.13 -12.69 -15.08
N LYS A 203 10.19 -12.90 -16.01
CA LYS A 203 10.47 -13.43 -17.35
C LYS A 203 10.87 -12.35 -18.36
N ASN A 204 10.80 -11.07 -17.99
CA ASN A 204 10.90 -9.95 -18.92
C ASN A 204 9.88 -10.05 -20.06
N ASP A 205 8.63 -10.43 -19.74
CA ASP A 205 7.55 -10.45 -20.71
C ASP A 205 7.21 -9.01 -21.17
N ASP A 206 6.96 -8.82 -22.47
CA ASP A 206 6.61 -7.50 -23.05
C ASP A 206 5.33 -6.91 -22.44
N HIS A 207 4.40 -7.78 -22.04
CA HIS A 207 3.13 -7.40 -21.44
C HIS A 207 3.02 -7.88 -20.01
N VAL A 208 3.02 -6.95 -19.05
CA VAL A 208 2.77 -7.24 -17.63
C VAL A 208 1.30 -6.92 -17.28
N PRO A 209 0.52 -7.90 -16.77
CA PRO A 209 -0.93 -7.79 -16.63
C PRO A 209 -1.40 -7.03 -15.38
N PHE A 210 -0.85 -5.83 -15.14
CA PHE A 210 -1.18 -5.01 -13.96
C PHE A 210 -2.69 -4.71 -13.81
N ARG A 211 -3.42 -4.65 -14.92
CA ARG A 211 -4.86 -4.32 -14.94
C ARG A 211 -5.77 -5.48 -14.51
N ASN A 212 -5.23 -6.68 -14.29
CA ASN A 212 -6.04 -7.85 -13.93
C ASN A 212 -6.68 -7.76 -12.53
N SER A 213 -6.16 -6.88 -11.66
CA SER A 213 -6.79 -6.53 -10.38
C SER A 213 -6.55 -5.08 -9.98
N LYS A 214 -7.42 -4.52 -9.13
CA LYS A 214 -7.20 -3.20 -8.53
C LYS A 214 -5.94 -3.15 -7.68
N LEU A 215 -5.59 -4.26 -7.00
CA LEU A 215 -4.38 -4.36 -6.19
C LEU A 215 -3.13 -4.21 -7.07
N THR A 216 -3.00 -5.04 -8.11
CA THR A 216 -1.86 -4.99 -9.03
C THR A 216 -1.76 -3.68 -9.77
N TYR A 217 -2.90 -3.10 -10.13
CA TYR A 217 -2.92 -1.80 -10.79
C TYR A 217 -2.46 -0.69 -9.84
N LEU A 218 -2.95 -0.67 -8.60
CA LEU A 218 -2.51 0.28 -7.56
C LEU A 218 -0.99 0.20 -7.34
N LEU A 219 -0.45 -1.02 -7.31
CA LEU A 219 0.96 -1.30 -7.05
C LEU A 219 1.86 -1.30 -8.29
N GLN A 220 1.31 -0.99 -9.47
CA GLN A 220 2.07 -1.04 -10.72
C GLN A 220 3.42 -0.30 -10.62
N PRO A 221 3.49 0.93 -10.10
CA PRO A 221 4.77 1.63 -10.04
C PRO A 221 5.75 1.11 -8.98
N CYS A 222 5.27 0.29 -8.04
CA CYS A 222 6.09 -0.38 -7.02
C CYS A 222 6.60 -1.77 -7.47
N LEU A 223 6.03 -2.35 -8.52
CA LEU A 223 6.38 -3.69 -8.97
C LEU A 223 7.13 -3.65 -10.30
N GLY A 224 6.73 -2.78 -11.23
CA GLY A 224 7.37 -2.65 -12.55
C GLY A 224 8.26 -1.43 -12.71
N GLY A 225 8.47 -0.64 -11.65
CA GLY A 225 9.17 0.64 -11.69
C GLY A 225 10.42 0.70 -10.82
N ASP A 226 11.07 1.88 -10.86
CA ASP A 226 12.22 2.25 -10.05
C ASP A 226 11.86 2.33 -8.54
N SER A 227 11.84 1.18 -7.88
CA SER A 227 11.21 0.99 -6.58
C SER A 227 11.96 0.01 -5.68
N LYS A 228 11.76 0.12 -4.37
CA LYS A 228 12.25 -0.85 -3.38
C LYS A 228 11.07 -1.64 -2.85
N THR A 229 11.08 -2.94 -3.09
CA THR A 229 9.97 -3.82 -2.68
C THR A 229 10.46 -4.88 -1.71
N LEU A 230 9.77 -5.01 -0.58
CA LEU A 230 10.00 -6.01 0.44
C LEU A 230 8.72 -6.82 0.68
N MET A 231 8.84 -8.14 0.63
CA MET A 231 7.76 -9.06 0.94
C MET A 231 8.05 -9.79 2.24
N PHE A 232 7.14 -9.69 3.21
CA PHE A 232 7.08 -10.61 4.34
C PHE A 232 6.25 -11.84 3.98
N VAL A 233 6.79 -13.01 4.29
CA VAL A 233 6.11 -14.29 4.09
C VAL A 233 5.77 -14.86 5.46
N ASN A 234 4.52 -14.75 5.82
CA ASN A 234 3.99 -15.24 7.08
C ASN A 234 3.51 -16.68 6.90
N VAL A 235 4.01 -17.58 7.74
CA VAL A 235 3.69 -19.01 7.70
C VAL A 235 3.16 -19.48 9.05
N SER A 236 2.26 -20.47 9.03
CA SER A 236 1.79 -21.11 10.25
C SER A 236 2.64 -22.34 10.56
N PRO A 237 3.04 -22.55 11.84
CA PRO A 237 3.78 -23.74 12.26
C PRO A 237 2.88 -24.98 12.43
N GLU A 238 1.56 -24.82 12.34
CA GLU A 238 0.62 -25.93 12.55
C GLU A 238 0.70 -26.97 11.43
N ALA A 239 0.66 -28.27 11.80
CA ALA A 239 0.70 -29.37 10.83
C ALA A 239 -0.46 -29.30 9.82
N SER A 240 -1.65 -28.87 10.25
CA SER A 240 -2.82 -28.63 9.40
C SER A 240 -2.58 -27.58 8.30
N SER A 241 -1.65 -26.66 8.55
CA SER A 241 -1.30 -25.54 7.67
C SER A 241 -0.13 -25.86 6.73
N ALA A 242 0.53 -27.02 6.86
CA ALA A 242 1.73 -27.36 6.11
C ALA A 242 1.60 -27.18 4.58
N GLY A 243 0.44 -27.55 4.01
CA GLY A 243 0.20 -27.38 2.57
C GLY A 243 0.14 -25.91 2.11
N GLU A 244 -0.46 -25.03 2.90
CA GLU A 244 -0.51 -23.59 2.60
C GLU A 244 0.85 -22.95 2.86
N THR A 245 1.53 -23.31 3.96
CA THR A 245 2.92 -22.89 4.25
C THR A 245 3.84 -23.22 3.07
N LEU A 246 3.77 -24.43 2.52
CA LEU A 246 4.56 -24.82 1.34
C LEU A 246 4.20 -23.97 0.11
N CYS A 247 2.92 -23.66 -0.10
CA CYS A 247 2.49 -22.78 -1.19
C CYS A 247 3.06 -21.36 -1.03
N SER A 248 2.98 -20.78 0.18
CA SER A 248 3.51 -19.45 0.46
C SER A 248 5.03 -19.38 0.29
N LEU A 249 5.77 -20.39 0.75
CA LEU A 249 7.23 -20.46 0.57
C LEU A 249 7.64 -20.63 -0.90
N ARG A 250 6.91 -21.44 -1.68
CA ARG A 250 7.14 -21.57 -3.12
C ARG A 250 6.88 -20.27 -3.86
N PHE A 251 5.82 -19.55 -3.48
CA PHE A 251 5.55 -18.23 -4.04
C PHE A 251 6.69 -17.26 -3.71
N ALA A 252 7.08 -17.17 -2.44
CA ALA A 252 8.18 -16.33 -1.99
C ALA A 252 9.51 -16.61 -2.70
N SER A 253 9.86 -17.89 -2.88
CA SER A 253 11.06 -18.29 -3.61
C SER A 253 11.06 -17.76 -5.04
N ARG A 254 9.89 -17.70 -5.70
CA ARG A 254 9.78 -17.12 -7.04
C ARG A 254 9.84 -15.60 -7.00
N VAL A 255 9.18 -14.94 -6.05
CA VAL A 255 9.29 -13.47 -5.88
C VAL A 255 10.76 -13.07 -5.67
N ASN A 256 11.51 -13.82 -4.87
CA ASN A 256 12.93 -13.57 -4.61
C ASN A 256 13.83 -13.76 -5.85
N ALA A 257 13.40 -14.56 -6.82
CA ALA A 257 14.11 -14.73 -8.09
C ALA A 257 13.82 -13.60 -9.10
N CYS A 258 12.92 -12.66 -8.76
CA CYS A 258 12.58 -11.54 -9.63
C CYS A 258 13.53 -10.37 -9.36
N GLU A 259 14.30 -9.96 -10.36
CA GLU A 259 15.08 -8.72 -10.29
C GLU A 259 14.18 -7.53 -10.64
N ILE A 260 13.71 -6.83 -9.61
CA ILE A 260 13.05 -5.52 -9.78
C ILE A 260 14.17 -4.47 -9.84
N GLY A 261 14.15 -3.60 -10.86
CA GLY A 261 15.22 -2.64 -11.14
C GLY A 261 15.70 -1.81 -9.94
N VAL A 262 16.93 -1.29 -10.01
CA VAL A 262 17.59 -0.60 -8.89
C VAL A 262 17.02 0.81 -8.66
N ALA A 263 16.28 0.98 -7.55
CA ALA A 263 15.75 2.26 -7.04
C ALA A 263 16.75 3.43 -7.11
N ARG A 264 16.49 4.47 -7.91
CA ARG A 264 17.30 5.69 -8.00
C ARG A 264 16.66 6.87 -7.26
N ARG A 265 17.47 7.59 -6.49
CA ARG A 265 17.06 8.86 -5.87
C ARG A 265 16.99 9.93 -6.95
N GLN A 266 15.79 10.44 -7.24
CA GLN A 266 15.65 11.63 -8.08
C GLN A 266 15.55 12.88 -7.20
N THR A 267 16.54 13.75 -7.33
CA THR A 267 16.54 15.11 -6.78
C THR A 267 16.23 16.09 -7.91
N GLN A 268 15.22 16.93 -7.74
CA GLN A 268 15.01 18.07 -8.64
C GLN A 268 15.64 19.30 -7.98
N SER A 269 16.49 20.02 -8.73
CA SER A 269 16.93 21.36 -8.37
C SER A 269 15.96 22.37 -8.98
N LYS A 270 15.49 23.35 -8.22
CA LYS A 270 14.83 24.51 -8.84
C LYS A 270 15.85 25.20 -9.76
N SER A 271 15.60 25.21 -11.06
CA SER A 271 16.31 26.13 -11.97
C SER A 271 15.89 27.54 -11.59
N SER A 272 16.84 28.37 -11.17
CA SER A 272 16.69 29.82 -11.18
C SER A 272 16.42 30.25 -12.62
N SER A 273 15.15 30.47 -12.97
CA SER A 273 14.79 31.21 -14.17
C SER A 273 15.19 32.67 -13.93
N ASP A 274 16.42 32.97 -14.31
CA ASP A 274 16.98 34.31 -14.28
C ASP A 274 16.37 35.16 -15.39
N ASN A 275 16.20 36.45 -15.09
CA ASN A 275 15.67 37.51 -15.93
C ASN A 275 16.34 37.59 -17.32
N SER A 276 15.59 37.44 -18.41
CA SER A 276 15.83 38.19 -19.65
C SER A 276 14.70 38.05 -20.68
N ASN A 277 13.84 39.06 -20.78
CA ASN A 277 13.50 39.78 -22.03
C ASN A 277 12.37 40.78 -21.73
N ARG A 278 12.73 42.04 -21.49
CA ARG A 278 12.79 43.13 -22.48
C ARG A 278 11.41 43.59 -22.92
N LEU A 279 11.01 44.70 -22.30
CA LEU A 279 10.13 45.73 -22.86
C LEU A 279 10.45 45.96 -24.34
N SER A 280 9.44 45.86 -25.19
CA SER A 280 9.41 46.52 -26.49
C SER A 280 8.14 47.37 -26.56
N TYR A 281 8.30 48.66 -26.29
CA TYR A 281 7.49 49.69 -26.93
C TYR A 281 7.94 49.79 -28.40
N GLY A 282 6.97 49.87 -29.31
CA GLY A 282 7.18 49.99 -30.76
C GLY A 282 5.94 49.52 -31.49
#